data_AF-A0A936GM03-F1
#
_entry.id   AF-A0A936GM03-F1
#
_cell.length_a   1.000
_cell.length_b   1.000
_cell.length_c   1.000
_cell.angle_alpha   90.00
_cell.angle_beta   90.00
_cell.angle_gamma   90.00
#
_symmetry.space_group_name_H-M   'P 1'
#
loop_
_entity.id
_entity.type
_entity.pdbx_description
1 polymer ?
#
loop_
_entity_poly.entity_id
_entity_poly.type
_entity_poly.pdbx_seq_one_letter_code
_entity_poly.pdbx_strand_id
1 'polypeptide(L)'
;MPFSIKYILSSFLFGTLLITVYPTSANSDKDMQDKLLRQREALQHGEHSGHQMEASKGPDFKGVYYGYFPCKEEDCSGIKMTLSLKRNNNYLLVTQPAKPSSREFYEKGKFTWNDNTRTVVLDPKDDIPGKQYRIVDEATLIQLNLDGSAMSGDQDDFTLRRGDTTKSREMHIH
;
A
#
# COMPACT_ATOMS: atom_id res chain seq x y z
N MET A 1 -73.02 -53.63 59.91
CA MET A 1 -73.56 -54.71 59.04
C MET A 1 -73.57 -54.18 57.61
N PRO A 2 -73.26 -55.03 56.60
CA PRO A 2 -72.20 -54.89 55.59
C PRO A 2 -72.62 -54.04 54.37
N PHE A 3 -71.77 -53.60 53.45
CA PHE A 3 -71.26 -54.36 52.30
C PHE A 3 -70.21 -53.51 51.53
N SER A 4 -69.00 -54.06 51.34
CA SER A 4 -68.37 -54.47 50.04
C SER A 4 -67.88 -53.32 49.15
N ILE A 5 -66.60 -52.94 49.10
CA ILE A 5 -65.42 -53.54 48.43
C ILE A 5 -65.66 -53.99 46.97
N LYS A 6 -65.09 -53.30 45.96
CA LYS A 6 -63.87 -53.74 45.20
C LYS A 6 -63.51 -52.84 43.99
N TYR A 7 -62.22 -52.51 43.97
CA TYR A 7 -61.30 -51.97 42.96
C TYR A 7 -61.57 -52.25 41.48
N ILE A 8 -61.07 -51.33 40.61
CA ILE A 8 -60.07 -51.52 39.52
C ILE A 8 -59.60 -50.10 39.12
N LEU A 9 -58.39 -49.65 39.46
CA LEU A 9 -57.08 -49.79 38.78
C LEU A 9 -56.98 -49.24 37.34
N SER A 10 -56.01 -48.32 37.18
CA SER A 10 -55.17 -48.06 36.00
C SER A 10 -55.46 -46.80 35.15
N SER A 11 -54.51 -45.86 35.28
CA SER A 11 -54.04 -44.90 34.28
C SER A 11 -54.04 -45.44 32.84
N PHE A 12 -54.27 -44.58 31.84
CA PHE A 12 -53.22 -44.05 30.96
C PHE A 12 -53.79 -43.06 29.91
N LEU A 13 -53.08 -41.93 29.76
CA LEU A 13 -53.28 -40.87 28.76
C LEU A 13 -52.97 -41.35 27.33
N PHE A 14 -53.72 -40.87 26.34
CA PHE A 14 -53.32 -40.67 24.93
C PHE A 14 -54.39 -39.76 24.30
N GLY A 15 -54.17 -38.57 23.75
CA GLY A 15 -52.97 -37.84 23.36
C GLY A 15 -53.38 -36.96 22.16
N THR A 16 -53.94 -35.77 22.41
CA THR A 16 -54.14 -34.80 21.33
C THR A 16 -52.81 -34.10 21.07
N LEU A 17 -52.20 -34.41 19.92
CA LEU A 17 -51.02 -33.75 19.41
C LEU A 17 -51.38 -32.30 19.05
N LEU A 18 -51.28 -31.39 20.01
CA LEU A 18 -51.21 -29.96 19.75
C LEU A 18 -49.80 -29.68 19.23
N ILE A 19 -49.67 -29.46 17.92
CA ILE A 19 -48.47 -28.88 17.33
C ILE A 19 -48.35 -27.47 17.87
N THR A 20 -47.59 -27.32 18.95
CA THR A 20 -47.17 -26.00 19.43
C THR A 20 -46.14 -25.50 18.42
N VAL A 21 -46.60 -24.59 17.56
CA VAL A 21 -45.71 -23.82 16.69
C VAL A 21 -44.95 -22.88 17.60
N TYR A 22 -43.74 -23.27 18.02
CA TYR A 22 -42.82 -22.34 18.65
C TYR A 22 -42.49 -21.26 17.61
N PRO A 23 -42.68 -19.96 17.89
CA PRO A 23 -42.12 -18.94 17.04
C PRO A 23 -40.60 -19.00 17.21
N THR A 24 -39.91 -19.61 16.26
CA THR A 24 -38.50 -19.30 16.03
C THR A 24 -38.46 -17.85 15.57
N SER A 25 -38.28 -16.93 16.51
CA SER A 25 -37.98 -15.54 16.18
C SER A 25 -36.61 -15.51 15.51
N ALA A 26 -36.62 -15.59 14.18
CA ALA A 26 -35.49 -15.17 13.37
C ALA A 26 -35.33 -13.67 13.63
N ASN A 27 -34.28 -13.29 14.36
CA ASN A 27 -33.87 -11.89 14.40
C ASN A 27 -33.67 -11.46 12.94
N SER A 28 -34.31 -10.36 12.55
CA SER A 28 -34.16 -9.81 11.21
C SER A 28 -32.67 -9.59 10.93
N ASP A 29 -32.21 -9.94 9.72
CA ASP A 29 -30.84 -9.74 9.26
C ASP A 29 -30.30 -8.32 9.57
N LYS A 30 -31.20 -7.32 9.51
CA LYS A 30 -30.92 -5.93 9.87
C LYS A 30 -30.49 -5.75 11.33
N ASP A 31 -31.10 -6.46 12.28
CA ASP A 31 -30.75 -6.38 13.70
C ASP A 31 -29.40 -7.05 13.99
N MET A 32 -29.07 -8.10 13.23
CA MET A 32 -27.77 -8.76 13.31
C MET A 32 -26.66 -7.86 12.74
N GLN A 33 -26.92 -7.20 11.60
CA GLN A 33 -25.99 -6.22 11.04
C GLN A 33 -25.76 -5.03 11.98
N ASP A 34 -26.82 -4.50 12.60
CA ASP A 34 -26.71 -3.36 13.51
C ASP A 34 -25.92 -3.71 14.79
N LYS A 35 -26.11 -4.92 15.33
CA LYS A 35 -25.31 -5.43 16.46
C LYS A 35 -23.83 -5.60 16.11
N LEU A 36 -23.53 -6.11 14.91
CA LEU A 36 -22.14 -6.27 14.45
C LEU A 36 -21.45 -4.91 14.24
N LEU A 37 -22.17 -3.92 13.71
CA LEU A 37 -21.69 -2.54 13.58
C LEU A 37 -21.38 -1.93 14.95
N ARG A 38 -22.31 -2.00 15.90
CA ARG A 38 -22.10 -1.48 17.26
C ARG A 38 -20.96 -2.19 17.99
N GLN A 39 -20.82 -3.50 17.81
CA GLN A 39 -19.70 -4.26 18.37
C GLN A 39 -18.35 -3.84 17.75
N ARG A 40 -18.30 -3.58 16.43
CA ARG A 40 -17.10 -3.02 15.79
C ARG A 40 -16.76 -1.62 16.28
N GLU A 41 -17.75 -0.74 16.44
CA GLU A 41 -17.55 0.61 16.96
C GLU A 41 -17.03 0.59 18.42
N ALA A 42 -17.58 -0.31 19.24
CA ALA A 42 -17.11 -0.52 20.61
C ALA A 42 -15.69 -1.09 20.68
N LEU A 43 -15.29 -1.92 19.71
CA LEU A 43 -13.91 -2.41 19.58
C LEU A 43 -12.95 -1.34 19.02
N GLN A 44 -13.44 -0.42 18.18
CA GLN A 44 -12.66 0.68 17.61
C GLN A 44 -12.36 1.80 18.62
N HIS A 45 -13.05 1.86 19.76
CA HIS A 45 -12.74 2.78 20.86
C HIS A 45 -11.60 2.29 21.77
N GLY A 46 -11.00 1.13 21.49
CA GLY A 46 -9.69 0.77 22.00
C GLY A 46 -8.59 1.37 21.13
N GLU A 47 -7.70 2.16 21.74
CA GLU A 47 -6.61 2.92 21.10
C GLU A 47 -5.95 2.20 19.90
N HIS A 48 -6.40 2.52 18.69
CA HIS A 48 -5.69 2.21 17.44
C HIS A 48 -4.46 3.12 17.24
N SER A 49 -3.76 3.49 18.33
CA SER A 49 -2.53 4.29 18.27
C SER A 49 -1.26 3.41 18.15
N GLY A 50 -1.40 2.09 18.20
CA GLY A 50 -0.28 1.13 18.24
C GLY A 50 0.23 0.62 16.88
N HIS A 51 -0.30 1.10 15.76
CA HIS A 51 0.25 0.82 14.43
C HIS A 51 1.05 1.98 13.86
N GLN A 52 1.71 2.76 14.71
CA GLN A 52 2.88 3.48 14.26
C GLN A 52 4.03 2.47 14.22
N MET A 53 4.18 1.75 13.11
CA MET A 53 5.52 1.28 12.76
C MET A 53 6.35 2.55 12.74
N GLU A 54 7.14 2.78 13.79
CA GLU A 54 8.29 3.65 13.72
C GLU A 54 9.21 3.02 12.68
N ALA A 55 8.90 3.33 11.43
CA ALA A 55 9.83 3.31 10.33
C ALA A 55 11.12 3.91 10.88
N SER A 56 12.12 3.06 11.11
CA SER A 56 13.44 3.52 11.52
C SER A 56 13.78 4.75 10.68
N LYS A 57 13.93 5.90 11.36
CA LYS A 57 14.15 7.21 10.75
C LYS A 57 15.52 7.17 10.05
N GLY A 58 15.54 6.57 8.87
CA GLY A 58 16.60 6.75 7.90
C GLY A 58 16.48 8.16 7.31
N PRO A 59 17.47 8.59 6.51
CA PRO A 59 17.40 9.86 5.81
C PRO A 59 16.04 10.04 5.13
N ASP A 60 15.37 11.16 5.37
CA ASP A 60 13.95 11.40 5.01
C ASP A 60 13.68 11.33 3.50
N PHE A 61 14.73 11.28 2.68
CA PHE A 61 14.65 11.11 1.24
C PHE A 61 14.48 9.65 0.76
N LYS A 62 14.53 8.65 1.64
CA LYS A 62 14.38 7.26 1.18
C LYS A 62 12.93 6.99 0.80
N GLY A 63 12.68 6.59 -0.44
CA GLY A 63 11.33 6.43 -0.98
C GLY A 63 11.30 5.95 -2.42
N VAL A 64 10.13 6.05 -3.05
CA VAL A 64 9.92 5.75 -4.48
C VAL A 64 9.62 7.05 -5.22
N TYR A 65 10.40 7.31 -6.24
CA TYR A 65 10.36 8.52 -7.04
C TYR A 65 10.00 8.20 -8.49
N TYR A 66 9.24 9.08 -9.11
CA TYR A 66 8.76 8.96 -10.48
C TYR A 66 9.14 10.20 -11.27
N GLY A 67 9.44 10.02 -12.56
CA GLY A 67 9.58 11.13 -13.49
C GLY A 67 9.51 10.68 -14.93
N TYR A 68 9.53 11.65 -15.82
CA TYR A 68 9.35 11.46 -17.25
C TYR A 68 10.38 12.29 -18.00
N PHE A 69 11.47 11.65 -18.42
CA PHE A 69 12.67 12.32 -18.89
C PHE A 69 12.63 12.51 -20.40
N PRO A 70 13.33 13.51 -20.97
CA PRO A 70 13.46 13.68 -22.41
C PRO A 70 14.04 12.42 -23.08
N CYS A 71 13.46 12.03 -24.21
CA CYS A 71 13.96 10.94 -25.03
C CYS A 71 14.53 11.48 -26.33
N LYS A 72 15.71 10.98 -26.73
CA LYS A 72 16.39 11.40 -27.96
C LYS A 72 16.05 10.53 -29.17
N GLU A 73 15.38 9.41 -28.94
CA GLU A 73 15.03 8.45 -29.99
C GLU A 73 13.79 8.91 -30.78
N GLU A 74 13.70 8.55 -32.05
CA GLU A 74 12.51 8.78 -32.85
C GLU A 74 11.30 8.02 -32.28
N ASP A 75 10.10 8.61 -32.42
CA ASP A 75 8.82 8.11 -31.89
C ASP A 75 8.81 7.82 -30.37
N CYS A 76 9.73 8.44 -29.63
CA CYS A 76 9.83 8.30 -28.19
C CYS A 76 9.37 9.57 -27.49
N SER A 77 8.20 9.53 -26.89
CA SER A 77 7.61 10.71 -26.23
C SER A 77 8.33 11.08 -24.91
N GLY A 78 9.27 10.26 -24.43
CA GLY A 78 9.97 10.44 -23.16
C GLY A 78 10.42 9.09 -22.56
N ILE A 79 11.04 9.14 -21.39
CA ILE A 79 11.50 7.97 -20.64
C ILE A 79 10.83 8.00 -19.27
N LYS A 80 9.90 7.06 -19.04
CA LYS A 80 9.31 6.85 -17.71
C LYS A 80 10.40 6.29 -16.80
N MET A 81 10.62 6.93 -15.66
CA MET A 81 11.63 6.53 -14.68
C MET A 81 10.97 6.29 -13.32
N THR A 82 11.31 5.18 -12.67
CA THR A 82 10.96 4.90 -11.28
C THR A 82 12.23 4.55 -10.51
N LEU A 83 12.60 5.37 -9.53
CA LEU A 83 13.76 5.14 -8.66
C LEU A 83 13.28 4.83 -7.24
N SER A 84 13.61 3.64 -6.75
CA SER A 84 13.39 3.22 -5.37
C SER A 84 14.70 3.27 -4.59
N LEU A 85 14.77 4.10 -3.55
CA LEU A 85 15.90 4.21 -2.62
C LEU A 85 15.55 3.51 -1.29
N LYS A 86 16.15 2.35 -1.01
CA LYS A 86 15.80 1.50 0.14
C LYS A 86 16.64 1.82 1.39
N ARG A 87 16.12 1.46 2.57
CA ARG A 87 16.78 1.68 3.87
C ARG A 87 18.17 1.06 3.98
N ASN A 88 18.41 -0.08 3.34
CA ASN A 88 19.68 -0.80 3.35
C ASN A 88 20.67 -0.37 2.24
N ASN A 89 20.53 0.87 1.75
CA ASN A 89 21.34 1.49 0.69
C ASN A 89 21.35 0.69 -0.62
N ASN A 90 20.29 -0.09 -0.88
CA ASN A 90 20.05 -0.67 -2.19
C ASN A 90 19.10 0.23 -2.98
N TYR A 91 19.24 0.23 -4.30
CA TYR A 91 18.27 0.86 -5.18
C TYR A 91 17.70 -0.11 -6.22
N LEU A 92 16.57 0.28 -6.78
CA LEU A 92 16.04 -0.24 -8.03
C LEU A 92 15.68 0.97 -8.90
N LEU A 93 16.29 1.06 -10.07
CA LEU A 93 15.92 2.00 -11.11
C LEU A 93 15.22 1.24 -12.23
N VAL A 94 14.00 1.64 -12.56
CA VAL A 94 13.23 1.14 -13.69
C VAL A 94 13.12 2.25 -14.72
N THR A 95 13.48 1.98 -15.96
CA THR A 95 13.31 2.93 -17.07
C THR A 95 12.54 2.29 -18.21
N GLN A 96 11.58 3.01 -18.78
CA GLN A 96 10.81 2.56 -19.94
C GLN A 96 10.68 3.72 -20.95
N PRO A 97 11.23 3.57 -22.17
CA PRO A 97 10.95 4.50 -23.26
C PRO A 97 9.45 4.50 -23.58
N ALA A 98 8.82 5.68 -23.63
CA ALA A 98 7.41 5.82 -23.96
C ALA A 98 7.22 5.79 -25.49
N LYS A 99 7.34 4.58 -26.05
CA LYS A 99 7.16 4.29 -27.48
C LYS A 99 6.49 2.94 -27.70
N PRO A 100 5.91 2.67 -28.89
CA PRO A 100 5.31 1.39 -29.23
C PRO A 100 6.29 0.23 -29.02
N SER A 101 5.79 -0.89 -28.49
CA SER A 101 6.57 -2.12 -28.25
C SER A 101 7.82 -1.93 -27.37
N SER A 102 7.85 -0.89 -26.54
CA SER A 102 8.91 -0.66 -25.56
C SER A 102 8.88 -1.68 -24.42
N ARG A 103 10.06 -1.98 -23.87
CA ARG A 103 10.23 -2.81 -22.68
C ARG A 103 10.79 -2.01 -21.52
N GLU A 104 10.56 -2.49 -20.31
CA GLU A 104 11.19 -1.96 -19.11
C GLU A 104 12.64 -2.48 -18.99
N PHE A 105 13.52 -1.60 -18.53
CA PHE A 105 14.89 -1.92 -18.16
C PHE A 105 15.05 -1.75 -16.66
N TYR A 106 15.74 -2.69 -16.03
CA TYR A 106 15.90 -2.74 -14.57
C TYR A 106 17.38 -2.67 -14.22
N GLU A 107 17.74 -1.69 -13.41
CA GLU A 107 19.07 -1.50 -12.86
C GLU A 107 18.99 -1.63 -11.33
N LYS A 108 19.84 -2.47 -10.76
CA LYS A 108 19.88 -2.75 -9.31
C LYS A 108 21.30 -2.63 -8.82
N GLY A 109 21.48 -1.99 -7.67
CA GLY A 109 22.80 -1.84 -7.09
C GLY A 109 22.75 -1.22 -5.70
N LYS A 110 23.90 -0.69 -5.30
CA LYS A 110 24.05 0.09 -4.07
C LYS A 110 23.99 1.57 -4.37
N PHE A 111 23.75 2.39 -3.35
CA PHE A 111 23.94 3.82 -3.49
C PHE A 111 24.70 4.37 -2.29
N THR A 112 25.40 5.46 -2.51
CA THR A 112 26.06 6.25 -1.46
C THR A 112 25.35 7.60 -1.31
N TRP A 113 25.37 8.13 -0.08
CA TRP A 113 24.82 9.44 0.27
C TRP A 113 25.95 10.35 0.74
N ASN A 114 26.05 11.53 0.14
CA ASN A 114 26.94 12.59 0.57
C ASN A 114 26.12 13.75 1.13
N ASP A 115 26.21 13.92 2.45
CA ASP A 115 25.45 14.94 3.19
C ASP A 115 25.88 16.37 2.83
N ASN A 116 27.19 16.59 2.65
CA ASN A 116 27.75 17.91 2.35
C ASN A 116 27.26 18.45 1.01
N THR A 117 27.21 17.59 -0.02
CA THR A 117 26.77 17.97 -1.37
C THR A 117 25.29 17.68 -1.62
N ARG A 118 24.58 17.19 -0.61
CA ARG A 118 23.20 16.68 -0.70
C ARG A 118 22.97 15.78 -1.92
N THR A 119 23.86 14.81 -2.14
CA THR A 119 23.89 14.00 -3.36
C THR A 119 23.81 12.50 -3.09
N VAL A 120 23.01 11.79 -3.89
CA VAL A 120 22.98 10.32 -3.99
C VAL A 120 23.73 9.89 -5.25
N VAL A 121 24.65 8.93 -5.13
CA VAL A 121 25.34 8.30 -6.26
C VAL A 121 24.95 6.83 -6.33
N LEU A 122 24.39 6.42 -7.46
CA LEU A 122 24.04 5.03 -7.75
C LEU A 122 25.29 4.28 -8.22
N ASP A 123 25.49 3.10 -7.64
CA ASP A 123 26.59 2.18 -7.90
C ASP A 123 26.01 0.87 -8.47
N PRO A 124 25.87 0.78 -9.81
CA PRO A 124 25.35 -0.40 -10.48
C PRO A 124 26.33 -1.58 -10.35
N LYS A 125 25.80 -2.81 -10.38
CA LYS A 125 26.63 -4.02 -10.29
C LYS A 125 27.39 -4.32 -11.58
N ASP A 126 26.81 -3.94 -12.70
CA ASP A 126 27.41 -4.07 -14.02
C ASP A 126 28.24 -2.80 -14.25
N ASP A 127 29.38 -2.91 -14.93
CA ASP A 127 30.41 -1.85 -15.17
C ASP A 127 29.92 -0.69 -16.05
N ILE A 128 28.73 -0.20 -15.74
CA ILE A 128 27.98 0.86 -16.37
C ILE A 128 28.21 2.11 -15.52
N PRO A 129 28.38 3.30 -16.13
CA PRO A 129 28.50 4.53 -15.37
C PRO A 129 27.31 4.74 -14.43
N GLY A 130 27.61 4.95 -13.15
CA GLY A 130 26.61 5.27 -12.13
C GLY A 130 25.86 6.57 -12.45
N LYS A 131 24.66 6.74 -11.89
CA LYS A 131 23.88 7.98 -12.00
C LYS A 131 23.96 8.77 -10.70
N GLN A 132 23.97 10.09 -10.79
CA GLN A 132 24.02 10.98 -9.65
C GLN A 132 22.75 11.81 -9.56
N TYR A 133 22.23 11.99 -8.34
CA TYR A 133 21.02 12.77 -8.06
C TYR A 133 21.27 13.73 -6.91
N ARG A 134 20.88 14.99 -7.08
CA ARG A 134 20.84 15.97 -5.99
C ARG A 134 19.47 15.94 -5.32
N ILE A 135 19.48 15.98 -4.00
CA ILE A 135 18.27 16.05 -3.18
C ILE A 135 17.94 17.51 -2.94
N VAL A 136 16.82 17.97 -3.50
CA VAL A 136 16.32 19.34 -3.27
C VAL A 136 15.61 19.40 -1.92
N ASP A 137 14.70 18.46 -1.70
CA ASP A 137 13.93 18.24 -0.48
C ASP A 137 13.63 16.75 -0.32
N GLU A 138 12.88 16.37 0.72
CA GLU A 138 12.55 14.97 1.01
C GLU A 138 11.80 14.24 -0.12
N ALA A 139 11.16 14.98 -1.02
CA ALA A 139 10.27 14.46 -2.05
C ALA A 139 10.74 14.73 -3.49
N THR A 140 11.90 15.38 -3.67
CA THR A 140 12.36 15.87 -4.97
C THR A 140 13.83 15.56 -5.19
N LEU A 141 14.12 14.81 -6.26
CA LEU A 141 15.47 14.51 -6.74
C LEU A 141 15.66 15.13 -8.13
N ILE A 142 16.85 15.69 -8.39
CA ILE A 142 17.22 16.17 -9.72
C ILE A 142 18.43 15.38 -10.19
N GLN A 143 18.36 14.77 -11.37
CA GLN A 143 19.52 14.06 -11.94
C GLN A 143 20.62 15.06 -12.32
N LEU A 144 21.86 14.69 -12.04
CA LEU A 144 23.07 15.44 -12.38
C LEU A 144 23.86 14.72 -13.49
N ASN A 145 24.79 15.44 -14.11
CA ASN A 145 25.84 14.84 -14.93
C ASN A 145 26.79 14.00 -14.07
N LEU A 146 27.60 13.17 -14.72
CA LEU A 146 28.59 12.30 -14.06
C LEU A 146 29.66 13.08 -13.28
N ASP A 147 29.95 14.31 -13.68
CA ASP A 147 30.87 15.22 -12.99
C ASP A 147 30.22 15.97 -11.81
N GLY A 148 28.92 15.74 -11.57
CA GLY A 148 28.14 16.41 -10.54
C GLY A 148 27.56 17.78 -10.93
N SER A 149 27.78 18.24 -12.17
CA SER A 149 27.16 19.46 -12.68
C SER A 149 25.68 19.26 -13.02
N ALA A 150 24.93 20.34 -13.14
CA ALA A 150 23.53 20.31 -13.54
C ALA A 150 23.38 19.84 -15.01
N MET A 151 22.34 19.07 -15.30
CA MET A 151 21.99 18.67 -16.67
C MET A 151 21.73 19.93 -17.52
N SER A 152 22.04 19.89 -18.81
CA SER A 152 21.74 21.02 -19.72
C SER A 152 20.24 21.06 -20.05
N GLY A 153 19.65 22.26 -20.04
CA GLY A 153 18.22 22.48 -20.30
C GLY A 153 17.41 22.77 -19.04
N ASP A 154 16.10 22.58 -19.13
CA ASP A 154 15.20 22.72 -17.98
C ASP A 154 15.51 21.62 -16.95
N GLN A 155 15.63 21.99 -15.68
CA GLN A 155 15.90 21.03 -14.62
C GLN A 155 14.66 20.20 -14.26
N ASP A 156 13.46 20.73 -14.52
CA ASP A 156 12.22 20.01 -14.27
C ASP A 156 12.11 18.75 -15.13
N ASP A 157 12.69 18.76 -16.35
CA ASP A 157 12.78 17.60 -17.25
C ASP A 157 13.60 16.43 -16.65
N PHE A 158 14.51 16.73 -15.72
CA PHE A 158 15.39 15.75 -15.07
C PHE A 158 15.03 15.53 -13.60
N THR A 159 13.81 15.91 -13.21
CA THR A 159 13.33 15.82 -11.84
C THR A 159 12.52 14.53 -11.61
N LEU A 160 12.80 13.85 -10.51
CA LEU A 160 12.00 12.76 -9.98
C LEU A 160 11.26 13.23 -8.72
N ARG A 161 9.97 12.93 -8.63
CA ARG A 161 9.08 13.31 -7.52
C ARG A 161 8.59 12.08 -6.76
N ARG A 162 8.52 12.17 -5.43
CA ARG A 162 8.15 11.06 -4.56
C ARG A 162 6.64 10.80 -4.63
N GLY A 163 6.28 9.53 -4.87
CA GLY A 163 4.90 9.11 -5.17
C GLY A 163 3.91 9.20 -4.01
N ASP A 164 4.42 9.21 -2.78
CA ASP A 164 3.61 9.28 -1.54
C ASP A 164 3.18 10.71 -1.19
N THR A 165 3.67 11.72 -1.90
CA THR A 165 3.29 13.11 -1.68
C THR A 165 2.01 13.48 -2.41
N THR A 166 1.18 14.33 -1.80
CA THR A 166 -0.13 14.76 -2.31
C THR A 166 -0.09 15.31 -3.74
N LYS A 167 1.05 15.89 -4.17
CA LYS A 167 1.25 16.42 -5.53
C LYS A 167 1.52 15.35 -6.60
N SER A 168 2.03 14.17 -6.23
CA SER A 168 2.38 13.12 -7.21
C SER A 168 1.20 12.32 -7.74
N ARG A 169 0.02 12.42 -7.12
CA ARG A 169 -1.20 11.69 -7.53
C ARG A 169 -1.81 12.23 -8.83
N GLU A 170 -1.41 13.42 -9.27
CA GLU A 170 -1.90 14.06 -10.49
C GLU A 170 -1.14 13.60 -11.75
N MET A 171 0.11 13.15 -11.62
CA MET A 171 0.94 12.71 -12.76
C MET A 171 0.55 11.35 -13.36
N HIS A 172 -0.41 10.62 -12.75
CA HIS A 172 -0.82 9.28 -13.18
C HIS A 172 -2.11 9.24 -14.01
N ILE A 173 -2.68 10.40 -14.38
CA ILE A 173 -3.92 10.44 -15.19
C ILE A 173 -3.69 11.29 -16.44
N HIS A 174 -3.15 10.70 -17.51
CA HIS A 174 -3.29 11.18 -18.89
C HIS A 174 -3.28 9.98 -19.85
#